data_AF-A0A1R3FWG5-F1
#
_entry.id   AF-A0A1R3FWG5-F1
#
_cell.length_a   1.000
_cell.length_b   1.000
_cell.length_c   1.000
_cell.angle_alpha   90.00
_cell.angle_beta   90.00
_cell.angle_gamma   90.00
#
_symmetry.space_group_name_H-M   'P 1'
#
loop_
_entity.id
_entity.type
_entity.pdbx_description
1 polymer ?
#
loop_
_entity_poly.entity_id
_entity_poly.type
_entity_poly.pdbx_seq_one_letter_code
_entity_poly.pdbx_strand_id
1 'polypeptide(L)' 'MEEEKSVEIFRKTVRPTEITNHRFVVPAETMWAFLLQVDTNKLDIQALDGNGKTWNFRYITRGQGLTTRSRISPAAG' A
#
# COMPACT_ATOMS: atom_id res chain seq x y z
N MET A 1 -32.15 -9.04 -9.24
CA MET A 1 -30.84 -9.43 -8.69
C MET A 1 -29.86 -8.49 -9.34
N GLU A 2 -29.43 -7.45 -8.64
CA GLU A 2 -28.46 -6.51 -9.19
C GLU A 2 -27.12 -7.23 -9.26
N GLU A 3 -26.58 -7.33 -10.46
CA GLU A 3 -25.25 -7.87 -10.70
C GLU A 3 -24.25 -6.89 -10.08
N GLU A 4 -23.60 -7.29 -8.99
CA GLU A 4 -22.59 -6.46 -8.33
C GLU A 4 -21.42 -6.27 -9.30
N LYS A 5 -21.40 -5.12 -9.97
CA LYS A 5 -20.42 -4.83 -11.01
C LYS A 5 -19.04 -4.70 -10.37
N SER A 6 -18.19 -5.68 -10.58
CA SER A 6 -16.80 -5.64 -10.12
C SER A 6 -16.04 -4.51 -10.82
N VAL A 7 -15.27 -3.75 -10.04
CA VAL A 7 -14.38 -2.70 -10.53
C VAL A 7 -12.95 -3.22 -10.47
N GLU A 8 -12.27 -3.31 -11.62
CA GLU A 8 -10.85 -3.62 -11.65
C GLU A 8 -10.05 -2.43 -11.08
N ILE A 9 -9.38 -2.64 -9.94
CA ILE A 9 -8.54 -1.60 -9.33
C ILE A 9 -7.22 -1.48 -10.09
N PHE A 10 -6.57 -2.61 -10.40
CA PHE A 10 -5.34 -2.66 -11.21
C PHE A 10 -4.99 -4.05 -11.69
N ARG A 11 -4.13 -4.09 -12.71
CA ARG A 11 -3.42 -5.28 -13.18
C ARG A 11 -1.93 -5.00 -13.32
N LYS A 12 -1.10 -5.95 -12.89
CA LYS A 12 0.36 -5.82 -12.96
C LYS A 12 1.03 -7.18 -13.15
N THR A 13 2.07 -7.22 -13.99
CA THR A 13 2.98 -8.37 -14.09
C THR A 13 3.88 -8.44 -12.85
N VAL A 14 3.90 -9.58 -12.17
CA VAL A 14 4.74 -9.82 -10.99
C VAL A 14 6.20 -9.90 -11.42
N ARG A 15 7.08 -9.18 -10.71
CA ARG A 15 8.53 -9.23 -10.98
C ARG A 15 9.17 -10.39 -10.20
N PRO A 16 10.24 -11.03 -10.71
CA PRO A 16 10.93 -12.10 -9.98
C PRO A 16 11.36 -11.68 -8.56
N THR A 17 11.79 -10.44 -8.38
CA THR A 17 12.21 -9.89 -7.08
C THR A 17 11.08 -9.80 -6.06
N GLU A 18 9.82 -9.75 -6.49
CA GLU A 18 8.66 -9.69 -5.60
C GLU A 18 8.30 -11.08 -5.06
N ILE A 19 8.58 -12.11 -5.86
CA ILE A 19 8.48 -13.51 -5.45
C ILE A 19 9.58 -13.82 -4.43
N THR A 20 10.85 -13.51 -4.76
CA THR A 20 11.99 -13.83 -3.88
C THR A 20 11.96 -13.08 -2.55
N ASN A 21 11.45 -11.85 -2.54
CA ASN A 21 11.37 -11.03 -1.33
C ASN A 21 10.05 -11.21 -0.56
N HIS A 22 9.14 -12.06 -1.05
CA HIS A 22 7.79 -12.23 -0.51
C HIS A 22 7.07 -10.88 -0.28
N ARG A 23 7.28 -9.93 -1.20
CA ARG A 23 6.75 -8.57 -1.11
C ARG A 23 6.34 -8.06 -2.48
N PHE A 24 5.06 -7.75 -2.62
CA PHE A 24 4.51 -7.15 -3.82
C PHE A 24 4.53 -5.62 -3.74
N VAL A 25 5.03 -4.95 -4.79
CA VAL A 25 4.93 -3.48 -4.89
C VAL A 25 3.63 -3.12 -5.60
N VAL A 26 2.72 -2.49 -4.88
CA VAL A 26 1.46 -1.98 -5.44
C VAL A 26 1.76 -0.69 -6.23
N PRO A 27 1.19 -0.50 -7.45
CA PRO A 27 1.32 0.76 -8.18
C PRO A 27 0.80 1.95 -7.37
N ALA A 28 1.48 3.09 -7.43
CA ALA A 28 1.16 4.24 -6.56
C ALA A 28 -0.20 4.88 -6.92
N GLU A 29 -0.57 4.84 -8.19
CA GLU A 29 -1.82 5.34 -8.74
C GLU A 29 -3.06 4.56 -8.27
N THR A 30 -2.89 3.42 -7.60
CA THR A 30 -3.99 2.57 -7.09
C THR A 30 -4.19 2.72 -5.58
N MET A 31 -3.37 3.56 -4.93
CA MET A 31 -3.43 3.78 -3.48
C MET A 31 -4.79 4.26 -2.98
N TRP A 32 -5.52 5.01 -3.80
CA TRP A 32 -6.86 5.51 -3.47
C TRP A 32 -7.85 4.41 -3.10
N ALA A 33 -7.68 3.21 -3.65
CA ALA A 33 -8.57 2.08 -3.40
C ALA A 33 -8.37 1.44 -2.01
N PHE A 34 -7.27 1.77 -1.33
CA PHE A 34 -6.90 1.15 -0.06
C PHE A 34 -7.22 2.01 1.17
N LEU A 35 -7.90 3.16 1.02
CA LEU A 35 -8.45 4.00 2.10
C LEU A 35 -7.63 4.02 3.41
N LEU A 36 -6.31 4.21 3.31
CA LEU A 36 -5.45 4.28 4.48
C LEU A 36 -5.89 5.44 5.38
N GLN A 37 -6.04 5.16 6.68
CA GLN A 37 -6.27 6.21 7.66
C GLN A 37 -5.04 7.13 7.73
N VAL A 38 -5.26 8.43 7.86
CA VAL A 38 -4.21 9.46 7.80
C VAL A 38 -3.07 9.19 8.80
N ASP A 39 -3.40 8.58 9.93
CA ASP A 39 -2.46 8.34 11.04
C ASP A 39 -1.78 6.97 10.99
N THR A 40 -2.06 6.15 9.97
CA THR A 40 -1.47 4.82 9.83
C THR A 40 -0.79 4.65 8.48
N ASN A 41 0.40 4.04 8.51
CA ASN A 41 1.11 3.64 7.30
C ASN A 41 0.92 2.15 7.00
N LYS A 42 -0.04 1.51 7.66
CA LYS A 42 -0.30 0.07 7.61
C LYS A 42 -1.79 -0.20 7.57
N LEU A 43 -2.18 -1.14 6.72
CA LEU A 43 -3.54 -1.67 6.63
C LEU A 43 -3.45 -3.19 6.46
N ASP A 44 -4.19 -3.93 7.29
CA ASP A 44 -4.40 -5.35 7.09
C ASP A 44 -5.62 -5.53 6.16
N ILE A 45 -5.44 -6.27 5.07
CA ILE A 45 -6.40 -6.45 3.98
C ILE A 45 -6.74 -7.92 3.86
N GLN A 46 -8.03 -8.22 3.66
CA GLN A 46 -8.50 -9.53 3.26
C GLN A 46 -8.94 -9.50 1.80
N ALA A 47 -8.47 -10.45 1.00
CA ALA A 47 -8.87 -10.60 -0.39
C ALA A 47 -9.45 -12.00 -0.61
N LEU A 48 -10.65 -12.07 -1.21
CA LEU A 48 -11.26 -13.32 -1.65
C LEU A 48 -10.77 -13.62 -3.07
N ASP A 49 -10.22 -14.80 -3.31
CA ASP A 49 -9.88 -15.24 -4.66
C ASP A 49 -11.10 -15.81 -5.41
N GLY A 50 -10.93 -16.10 -6.70
CA GLY A 50 -12.00 -16.65 -7.54
C GLY A 50 -12.49 -18.05 -7.13
N ASN A 51 -11.79 -18.74 -6.22
CA ASN A 51 -12.19 -20.04 -5.68
C ASN A 51 -12.84 -19.91 -4.29
N GLY A 52 -13.06 -18.69 -3.80
CA GLY A 52 -13.64 -18.44 -2.48
C GLY A 52 -12.65 -18.58 -1.32
N LYS A 53 -11.35 -18.66 -1.57
CA LYS A 53 -10.34 -18.67 -0.50
C LYS A 53 -9.97 -17.24 -0.10
N THR A 54 -9.95 -16.99 1.20
CA THR A 54 -9.51 -15.71 1.76
C THR A 54 -7.99 -15.68 1.96
N TRP A 55 -7.36 -14.61 1.48
CA TRP A 55 -5.95 -14.30 1.64
C TRP A 55 -5.77 -13.05 2.48
N ASN A 56 -4.89 -13.11 3.47
CA ASN A 56 -4.59 -11.99 4.35
C ASN A 56 -3.28 -11.31 3.91
N PHE A 57 -3.31 -10.01 3.69
CA PHE A 57 -2.17 -9.21 3.30
C PHE A 57 -1.96 -8.05 4.26
N ARG A 58 -0.70 -7.66 4.46
CA ARG A 58 -0.35 -6.42 5.14
C ARG A 58 0.15 -5.41 4.11
N TYR A 59 -0.65 -4.37 3.87
CA TYR A 59 -0.28 -3.24 3.05
C TYR A 59 0.47 -2.22 3.88
N ILE A 60 1.62 -1.75 3.39
CA ILE A 60 2.49 -0.80 4.10
C ILE A 60 2.93 0.29 3.14
N THR A 61 2.56 1.54 3.44
CA THR A 61 3.16 2.71 2.82
C THR A 61 4.43 3.06 3.58
N ARG A 62 5.51 3.34 2.85
CA ARG A 62 6.67 3.99 3.44
C ARG A 62 6.27 5.45 3.59
N GLY A 63 6.08 5.94 4.81
CA GLY A 63 5.90 7.37 5.03
C GLY A 63 7.02 8.12 4.32
N GLN A 64 6.71 9.24 3.67
CA GLN A 64 7.75 10.20 3.34
C GLN A 64 8.49 10.47 4.66
N GLY A 65 9.78 10.16 4.71
CA GLY A 65 10.59 10.62 5.82
C GLY A 65 10.44 12.13 5.87
N LEU A 66 9.76 12.65 6.88
CA LEU A 66 9.96 14.00 7.39
C LEU A 66 11.40 14.06 7.93
N THR A 67 12.38 13.99 7.03
CA THR A 67 13.68 14.62 7.24
C THR A 67 13.54 16.08 6.87
N THR A 68 12.61 16.79 7.50
CA THR A 68 12.87 18.20 7.79
C THR A 68 13.95 18.17 8.87
N ARG A 69 15.21 18.02 8.46
CA ARG A 69 16.31 18.53 9.27
C ARG A 69 16.11 20.05 9.25
N SER A 70 15.26 20.55 10.14
CA SER A 70 15.30 21.95 10.54
C SER A 70 16.71 22.17 11.06
N ARG A 71 17.57 22.69 10.19
CA ARG A 71 18.87 23.24 10.54
C ARG A 71 18.57 24.52 11.30
N ILE A 72 18.17 24.39 12.56
CA ILE A 72 18.25 25.50 13.49
C ILE A 72 19.72 25.51 13.92
N SER A 73 20.53 26.26 13.19
CA SER A 73 21.82 26.70 13.73
C SER A 73 21.51 27.58 14.93
N PRO A 74 22.03 27.31 16.14
CA PRO A 74 22.07 28.36 17.14
C PRO A 74 23.04 29.42 16.63
N ALA A 75 22.55 30.66 16.50
CA ALA A 75 23.44 31.81 16.43
C ALA A 75 24.21 31.83 17.75
N ALA A 76 25.53 31.64 17.69
CA ALA A 76 26.40 31.89 18.83
C ALA A 76 26.29 33.39 19.17
N GLY A 77 25.92 33.68 20.41
CA GLY A 77 26.15 34.97 21.04
C GLY A 77 27.56 35.08 21.60
#